data_AF-A0A916EUH8-F1
#
_entry.id   AF-A0A916EUH8-F1
#
_cell.length_a   1.000
_cell.length_b   1.000
_cell.length_c   1.000
_cell.angle_alpha   90.00
_cell.angle_beta   90.00
_cell.angle_gamma   90.00
#
_symmetry.space_group_name_H-M   'P 1'
#
loop_
_entity.id
_entity.type
_entity.pdbx_description
1 polymer ?
#
loop_
_entity_poly.entity_id
_entity_poly.type
_entity_poly.pdbx_seq_one_letter_code
_entity_poly.pdbx_strand_id
1 'polypeptide(L)'
;MFINKHKPAWLYESLPYIYLTTGAGTMFAVRDFIGAFSGLMLATAGGWVWRMRHVYRRRAKGKPGVEGKTLVKLRWRASFEVGQATIDAQHRALFATANRLMHAILTDKPRLATARLFQKLVTDVEEHFKTEERLMQDSGRPLSEAHKSDHALLLSKVAAMQARFAGDAVQSDESIGFVACNLIAEHVVAEHRELRLL
;
A
#
# COMPACT_ATOMS: atom_id res chain seq x y z
N MET A 1 -15.65 9.37 -5.65
CA MET A 1 -17.09 9.33 -5.95
C MET A 1 -17.82 8.89 -4.68
N PHE A 2 -18.55 9.82 -4.06
CA PHE A 2 -19.08 9.70 -2.69
C PHE A 2 -20.13 8.57 -2.57
N ILE A 3 -19.84 7.54 -1.75
CA ILE A 3 -20.82 6.52 -1.38
C ILE A 3 -21.68 7.09 -0.24
N ASN A 4 -22.89 7.51 -0.58
CA ASN A 4 -23.90 7.99 0.35
C ASN A 4 -24.30 6.87 1.34
N LYS A 5 -24.16 7.12 2.65
CA LYS A 5 -24.20 6.14 3.76
C LYS A 5 -25.61 5.69 4.18
N HIS A 6 -26.66 5.99 3.40
CA HIS A 6 -28.06 5.85 3.83
C HIS A 6 -28.95 4.93 2.98
N LYS A 7 -28.39 4.06 2.13
CA LYS A 7 -29.20 3.04 1.43
C LYS A 7 -29.02 1.67 2.09
N PRO A 8 -30.10 0.95 2.43
CA PRO A 8 -29.99 -0.36 3.04
C PRO A 8 -29.36 -1.36 2.05
N ALA A 9 -28.48 -2.23 2.55
CA ALA A 9 -27.65 -3.11 1.71
C ALA A 9 -28.49 -3.99 0.77
N TRP A 10 -29.62 -4.51 1.25
CA TRP A 10 -30.53 -5.34 0.45
C TRP A 10 -31.05 -4.62 -0.80
N LEU A 11 -31.33 -3.31 -0.70
CA LEU A 11 -31.79 -2.49 -1.81
C LEU A 11 -30.66 -2.20 -2.79
N TYR A 12 -29.47 -1.91 -2.27
CA TYR A 12 -28.29 -1.67 -3.10
C TYR A 12 -27.85 -2.94 -3.85
N GLU A 13 -28.05 -4.13 -3.29
CA GLU A 13 -27.72 -5.41 -3.90
C GLU A 13 -28.69 -5.85 -5.00
N SER A 14 -29.97 -5.49 -4.89
CA SER A 14 -31.00 -5.85 -5.86
C SER A 14 -31.07 -4.92 -7.08
N LEU A 15 -30.55 -3.68 -6.99
CA LEU A 15 -30.53 -2.69 -8.08
C LEU A 15 -30.23 -3.23 -9.49
N PRO A 16 -29.10 -3.94 -9.76
CA PRO A 16 -28.79 -4.40 -11.11
C PRO A 16 -29.83 -5.38 -11.67
N TYR A 17 -30.46 -6.19 -10.82
CA TYR A 17 -31.49 -7.14 -11.23
C TYR A 17 -32.80 -6.41 -11.52
N ILE A 18 -33.15 -5.39 -10.71
CA ILE A 18 -34.33 -4.55 -10.93
C ILE A 18 -34.25 -3.85 -12.30
N TYR A 19 -33.09 -3.28 -12.66
CA TYR A 19 -32.92 -2.66 -13.99
C TYR A 19 -33.08 -3.67 -15.13
N LEU A 20 -32.57 -4.89 -14.94
CA LEU A 20 -32.57 -5.93 -15.97
C LEU A 20 -33.98 -6.52 -16.17
N THR A 21 -34.72 -6.78 -15.09
CA THR A 21 -36.10 -7.31 -15.15
C THR A 21 -37.09 -6.26 -15.64
N THR A 22 -36.97 -5.01 -15.15
CA THR A 22 -37.86 -3.92 -15.58
C THR A 22 -37.62 -3.55 -17.04
N GLY A 23 -36.36 -3.48 -17.48
CA GLY A 23 -36.02 -3.22 -18.89
C GLY A 23 -36.51 -4.32 -19.83
N ALA A 24 -36.40 -5.59 -19.46
CA ALA A 24 -36.96 -6.69 -20.23
C ALA A 24 -38.50 -6.62 -20.28
N GLY A 25 -39.15 -6.38 -19.13
CA GLY A 25 -40.60 -6.28 -19.04
C GLY A 25 -41.18 -5.16 -19.89
N THR A 26 -40.53 -3.99 -19.94
CA THR A 26 -40.99 -2.88 -20.79
C THR A 26 -40.90 -3.19 -22.28
N MET A 27 -39.87 -3.93 -22.72
CA MET A 27 -39.76 -4.37 -24.13
C MET A 27 -40.89 -5.32 -24.54
N PHE A 28 -41.39 -6.15 -23.63
CA PHE A 28 -42.49 -7.08 -23.92
C PHE A 28 -43.87 -6.44 -23.82
N ALA A 29 -44.07 -5.52 -22.87
CA ALA A 29 -45.36 -4.90 -22.61
C ALA A 29 -45.66 -3.75 -23.57
N VAL A 30 -44.65 -2.96 -23.94
CA VAL A 30 -44.79 -1.78 -24.79
C VAL A 30 -44.34 -2.14 -26.20
N ARG A 31 -45.30 -2.45 -27.07
CA ARG A 31 -45.07 -2.89 -28.47
C ARG A 31 -44.77 -1.73 -29.44
N ASP A 32 -44.29 -0.62 -28.91
CA ASP A 32 -43.90 0.57 -29.66
C ASP A 32 -42.38 0.72 -29.68
N PHE A 33 -41.86 1.37 -30.72
CA PHE A 33 -40.42 1.56 -30.94
C PHE A 33 -39.71 2.23 -29.74
N ILE A 34 -40.36 3.21 -29.11
CA ILE A 34 -39.81 3.95 -27.96
C ILE A 34 -39.72 3.04 -26.71
N GLY A 35 -40.69 2.13 -26.53
CA GLY A 35 -40.68 1.13 -25.46
C GLY A 35 -39.56 0.10 -25.64
N ALA A 36 -39.36 -0.35 -26.87
CA ALA A 36 -38.26 -1.25 -27.22
C ALA A 36 -36.88 -0.61 -26.99
N PHE A 37 -36.69 0.66 -27.39
CA PHE A 37 -35.42 1.37 -27.22
C PHE A 37 -35.08 1.68 -25.76
N SER A 38 -36.06 2.16 -24.99
CA SER A 38 -35.88 2.48 -23.57
C SER A 38 -35.65 1.24 -22.71
N GLY A 39 -36.34 0.13 -23.00
CA GLY A 39 -36.10 -1.15 -22.34
C GLY A 39 -34.72 -1.74 -22.61
N LEU A 40 -34.23 -1.62 -23.85
CA LEU A 40 -32.87 -2.03 -24.22
C LEU A 40 -31.78 -1.22 -23.49
N MET A 41 -31.95 0.10 -23.36
CA MET A 41 -31.03 0.94 -22.57
C MET A 41 -30.98 0.53 -21.09
N LEU A 42 -32.13 0.24 -20.48
CA LEU A 42 -32.18 -0.19 -19.07
C LEU A 42 -31.55 -1.58 -18.86
N ALA A 43 -31.82 -2.52 -19.76
CA ALA A 43 -31.25 -3.87 -19.71
C ALA A 43 -29.72 -3.85 -19.85
N THR A 44 -29.19 -3.03 -20.77
CA THR A 44 -27.74 -2.87 -20.96
C THR A 44 -27.08 -2.19 -19.76
N ALA A 45 -27.70 -1.16 -19.18
CA ALA A 45 -27.21 -0.53 -17.95
C ALA A 45 -27.19 -1.51 -16.77
N GLY A 46 -28.26 -2.31 -16.59
CA GLY A 46 -28.34 -3.37 -15.59
C GLY A 46 -27.27 -4.44 -15.78
N GLY A 47 -27.08 -4.90 -17.01
CA GLY A 47 -26.02 -5.86 -17.38
C GLY A 47 -24.61 -5.32 -17.18
N TRP A 48 -24.38 -4.04 -17.47
CA TRP A 48 -23.09 -3.36 -17.25
C TRP A 48 -22.76 -3.24 -15.76
N VAL A 49 -23.73 -2.83 -14.94
CA VAL A 49 -23.58 -2.76 -13.47
C VAL A 49 -23.38 -4.16 -12.88
N TRP A 50 -24.14 -5.17 -13.33
CA TRP A 50 -23.95 -6.55 -12.91
C TRP A 50 -22.56 -7.07 -13.29
N ARG A 51 -22.09 -6.82 -14.53
CA ARG A 51 -20.74 -7.18 -14.98
C ARG A 51 -19.66 -6.52 -14.15
N MET A 52 -19.74 -5.21 -13.93
CA MET A 52 -18.80 -4.46 -13.08
C MET A 52 -18.75 -5.04 -11.66
N ARG A 53 -19.92 -5.30 -11.07
CA ARG A 53 -20.03 -5.84 -9.71
C ARG A 53 -19.56 -7.28 -9.61
N HIS A 54 -19.84 -8.09 -10.62
CA HIS A 54 -19.40 -9.47 -10.71
C HIS A 54 -17.88 -9.55 -10.92
N VAL A 55 -17.30 -8.67 -11.75
CA VAL A 55 -15.84 -8.53 -11.89
C VAL A 55 -15.19 -8.05 -10.59
N TYR A 56 -15.79 -7.08 -9.89
CA TYR A 56 -15.31 -6.62 -8.58
C TYR A 56 -15.40 -7.73 -7.51
N ARG A 57 -16.53 -8.45 -7.45
CA ARG A 57 -16.72 -9.60 -6.55
C ARG A 57 -15.83 -10.78 -6.92
N ARG A 58 -15.51 -11.02 -8.19
CA ARG A 58 -14.53 -12.04 -8.62
C ARG A 58 -13.09 -11.62 -8.31
N ARG A 59 -12.74 -10.33 -8.40
CA ARG A 59 -11.46 -9.81 -7.89
C ARG A 59 -11.35 -9.91 -6.36
N ALA A 60 -12.47 -9.73 -5.65
CA ALA A 60 -12.53 -9.87 -4.19
C ALA A 60 -12.59 -11.32 -3.69
N LYS A 61 -13.26 -12.23 -4.42
CA LYS A 61 -13.41 -13.66 -4.07
C LYS A 61 -12.39 -14.58 -4.75
N GLY A 62 -11.72 -14.11 -5.80
CA GLY A 62 -10.68 -14.82 -6.55
C GLY A 62 -9.27 -14.57 -6.02
N LYS A 63 -9.11 -14.40 -4.71
CA LYS A 63 -7.85 -14.66 -4.00
C LYS A 63 -7.90 -16.11 -3.49
N PRO A 64 -7.52 -17.12 -4.30
CA PRO A 64 -7.04 -18.36 -3.71
C PRO A 64 -5.77 -18.04 -2.91
N GLY A 65 -5.50 -18.84 -1.88
CA GLY A 65 -4.38 -18.64 -0.97
C GLY A 65 -3.06 -18.36 -1.67
N VAL A 66 -2.23 -17.59 -0.97
CA VAL A 66 -0.86 -17.19 -1.30
C VAL A 66 -0.02 -18.40 -1.72
N GLU A 67 -0.06 -18.77 -2.99
CA GLU A 67 0.93 -19.62 -3.64
C GLU A 67 1.40 -18.89 -4.90
N GLY A 68 2.56 -18.24 -4.81
CA GLY A 68 3.23 -17.63 -5.98
C GLY A 68 3.53 -16.13 -5.92
N LYS A 69 3.15 -15.39 -4.86
CA LYS A 69 3.83 -14.12 -4.56
C LYS A 69 5.07 -14.44 -3.74
N THR A 70 6.23 -14.51 -4.38
CA THR A 70 7.51 -14.58 -3.66
C THR A 70 7.57 -13.39 -2.72
N LEU A 71 7.35 -13.63 -1.43
CA LEU A 71 7.61 -12.66 -0.37
C LEU A 71 9.11 -12.32 -0.46
N VAL A 72 9.46 -11.19 -1.07
CA VAL A 72 10.83 -10.68 -1.07
C VAL A 72 11.15 -10.19 0.33
N LYS A 73 11.37 -11.13 1.24
CA LYS A 73 11.70 -10.84 2.63
C LYS A 73 13.11 -10.26 2.66
N LEU A 74 13.25 -9.04 3.16
CA LEU A 74 14.55 -8.47 3.48
C LEU A 74 15.20 -9.36 4.54
N ARG A 75 16.34 -9.96 4.21
CA ARG A 75 17.10 -10.79 5.15
C ARG A 75 18.25 -9.97 5.70
N TRP A 76 18.29 -9.83 7.03
CA TRP A 76 19.49 -9.35 7.71
C TRP A 76 20.67 -10.28 7.41
N ARG A 77 21.84 -9.70 7.21
CA ARG A 77 23.11 -10.42 7.04
C ARG A 77 24.14 -9.74 7.93
N ALA A 78 25.02 -10.51 8.55
CA ALA A 78 26.10 -9.96 9.39
C ALA A 78 27.01 -8.98 8.62
N SER A 79 27.06 -9.07 7.28
CA SER A 79 27.77 -8.10 6.44
C SER A 79 27.21 -6.68 6.48
N PHE A 80 26.01 -6.48 7.04
CA PHE A 80 25.42 -5.15 7.24
C PHE A 80 25.81 -4.54 8.59
N GLU A 81 26.44 -5.31 9.48
CA GLU A 81 26.86 -4.79 10.78
C GLU A 81 28.00 -3.79 10.59
N VAL A 82 27.85 -2.63 11.22
CA VAL A 82 28.86 -1.56 11.24
C VAL A 82 29.76 -1.65 12.48
N GLY A 83 29.44 -2.54 13.41
CA GLY A 83 30.23 -2.77 14.63
C GLY A 83 29.80 -1.91 15.82
N GLN A 84 28.83 -1.02 15.61
CA GLN A 84 28.23 -0.21 16.68
C GLN A 84 26.90 -0.83 17.12
N ALA A 85 26.87 -1.39 18.33
CA ALA A 85 25.77 -2.24 18.81
C ALA A 85 24.38 -1.58 18.73
N THR A 86 24.31 -0.28 19.04
CA THR A 86 23.08 0.51 18.97
C THR A 86 22.59 0.66 17.52
N ILE A 87 23.49 0.97 16.59
CA ILE A 87 23.15 1.13 15.17
C ILE A 87 22.73 -0.21 14.57
N ASP A 88 23.50 -1.28 14.83
CA ASP A 88 23.16 -2.62 14.35
C ASP A 88 21.79 -3.10 14.87
N ALA A 89 21.44 -2.75 16.12
CA ALA A 89 20.12 -3.02 16.68
C ALA A 89 19.01 -2.23 15.97
N GLN A 90 19.24 -0.95 15.69
CA GLN A 90 18.30 -0.10 14.95
C GLN A 90 18.11 -0.60 13.51
N HIS A 91 19.17 -0.95 12.79
CA HIS A 91 19.08 -1.53 11.45
C HIS A 91 18.28 -2.84 11.43
N ARG A 92 18.54 -3.75 12.38
CA ARG A 92 17.74 -4.99 12.53
C ARG A 92 16.26 -4.68 12.77
N ALA A 93 15.96 -3.67 13.60
CA ALA A 93 14.59 -3.24 13.85
C ALA A 93 13.92 -2.66 12.59
N LEU A 94 14.64 -1.84 11.81
CA LEU A 94 14.17 -1.30 10.53
C LEU A 94 13.82 -2.41 9.54
N PHE A 95 14.71 -3.40 9.37
CA PHE A 95 14.45 -4.59 8.55
C PHE A 95 13.20 -5.35 9.01
N ALA A 96 13.03 -5.51 10.33
CA ALA A 96 11.86 -6.19 10.89
C ALA A 96 10.56 -5.41 10.67
N THR A 97 10.57 -4.09 10.84
CA THR A 97 9.40 -3.22 10.57
C THR A 97 9.06 -3.19 9.08
N ALA A 98 10.05 -3.05 8.20
CA ALA A 98 9.87 -3.08 6.74
C ALA A 98 9.24 -4.41 6.27
N ASN A 99 9.76 -5.55 6.75
CA ASN A 99 9.18 -6.86 6.45
C ASN A 99 7.73 -7.01 6.94
N ARG A 100 7.42 -6.50 8.14
CA ARG A 100 6.03 -6.50 8.66
C ARG A 100 5.10 -5.66 7.80
N LEU A 101 5.57 -4.49 7.36
CA LEU A 101 4.83 -3.61 6.47
C LEU A 101 4.53 -4.29 5.13
N MET A 102 5.55 -4.84 4.48
CA MET A 102 5.39 -5.55 3.21
C MET A 102 4.47 -6.77 3.36
N HIS A 103 4.58 -7.54 4.45
CA HIS A 103 3.65 -8.64 4.72
C HIS A 103 2.21 -8.13 4.91
N ALA A 104 2.01 -7.03 5.65
CA ALA A 104 0.70 -6.45 5.87
C ALA A 104 0.03 -5.99 4.56
N ILE A 105 0.82 -5.41 3.66
CA ILE A 105 0.42 -5.03 2.31
C ILE A 105 0.07 -6.27 1.47
N LEU A 106 0.97 -7.25 1.38
CA LEU A 106 0.79 -8.44 0.53
C LEU A 106 -0.37 -9.33 0.99
N THR A 107 -0.64 -9.35 2.30
CA THR A 107 -1.74 -10.11 2.89
C THR A 107 -3.01 -9.29 3.08
N ASP A 108 -3.09 -8.08 2.50
CA ASP A 108 -4.27 -7.21 2.49
C ASP A 108 -4.83 -6.99 3.91
N LYS A 109 -3.93 -6.73 4.87
CA LYS A 109 -4.31 -6.41 6.24
C LYS A 109 -5.12 -5.10 6.26
N PRO A 110 -5.96 -4.90 7.29
CA PRO A 110 -6.77 -3.68 7.40
C PRO A 110 -5.93 -2.41 7.23
N ARG A 111 -6.43 -1.47 6.41
CA ARG A 111 -5.73 -0.23 6.06
C ARG A 111 -5.16 0.52 7.26
N LEU A 112 -5.91 0.56 8.38
CA LEU A 112 -5.46 1.18 9.61
C LEU A 112 -4.22 0.49 10.23
N ALA A 113 -4.18 -0.85 10.19
CA ALA A 113 -3.03 -1.61 10.69
C ALA A 113 -1.78 -1.37 9.82
N THR A 114 -1.94 -1.36 8.51
CA THR A 114 -0.85 -1.05 7.56
C THR A 114 -0.38 0.40 7.70
N ALA A 115 -1.29 1.36 7.89
CA ALA A 115 -0.94 2.76 8.13
C ALA A 115 -0.13 2.95 9.42
N ARG A 116 -0.45 2.21 10.49
CA ARG A 116 0.35 2.20 11.73
C ARG A 116 1.75 1.65 11.51
N LEU A 117 1.91 0.64 10.64
CA LEU A 117 3.23 0.12 10.29
C LEU A 117 4.05 1.12 9.47
N PHE A 118 3.43 1.86 8.55
CA PHE A 118 4.08 2.99 7.87
C PHE A 118 4.54 4.06 8.87
N GLN A 119 3.65 4.48 9.77
CA GLN A 119 4.00 5.48 10.78
C GLN A 119 5.15 5.00 11.66
N LYS A 120 5.11 3.75 12.12
CA LYS A 120 6.19 3.15 12.87
C LYS A 120 7.51 3.17 12.08
N LEU A 121 7.47 2.83 10.81
CA LEU A 121 8.66 2.83 9.96
C LEU A 121 9.28 4.23 9.83
N VAL A 122 8.45 5.26 9.64
CA VAL A 122 8.91 6.66 9.62
C VAL A 122 9.59 7.01 10.94
N THR A 123 8.94 6.72 12.08
CA THR A 123 9.49 7.00 13.41
C THR A 123 10.80 6.26 13.66
N ASP A 124 10.88 4.97 13.30
CA ASP A 124 12.10 4.17 13.46
C ASP A 124 13.26 4.76 12.62
N VAL A 125 12.99 5.24 11.39
CA VAL A 125 14.00 5.86 10.52
C VAL A 125 14.46 7.21 11.06
N GLU A 126 13.55 8.07 11.51
CA GLU A 126 13.89 9.37 12.09
C GLU A 126 14.74 9.24 13.35
N GLU A 127 14.41 8.28 14.22
CA GLU A 127 15.17 8.00 15.45
C GLU A 127 16.56 7.46 15.13
N HIS A 128 16.67 6.57 14.14
CA HIS A 128 17.94 6.03 13.68
C HIS A 128 18.89 7.14 13.18
N PHE A 129 18.43 8.01 12.29
CA PHE A 129 19.25 9.12 11.75
C PHE A 129 19.70 10.09 12.83
N LYS A 130 18.83 10.42 13.79
CA LYS A 130 19.20 11.25 14.95
C LYS A 130 20.28 10.59 15.81
N THR A 131 20.18 9.27 16.00
CA THR A 131 21.15 8.51 16.78
C THR A 131 22.49 8.48 16.07
N GLU A 132 22.51 8.22 14.77
CA GLU A 132 23.71 8.20 13.96
C GLU A 132 24.41 9.56 13.94
N GLU A 133 23.68 10.64 13.65
CA GLU A 133 24.24 12.00 13.62
C GLU A 133 24.86 12.37 14.97
N ARG A 134 24.18 12.02 16.07
CA ARG A 134 24.70 12.22 17.42
C ARG A 134 25.99 11.43 17.67
N LEU A 135 26.01 10.14 17.35
CA LEU A 135 27.19 9.29 17.56
C LEU A 135 28.39 9.77 16.74
N MET A 136 28.14 10.17 15.49
CA MET A 136 29.15 10.74 14.60
C MET A 136 29.68 12.07 15.15
N GLN A 137 28.80 12.94 15.62
CA GLN A 137 29.20 14.19 16.27
C GLN A 137 30.01 13.96 17.55
N ASP A 138 29.58 13.04 18.41
CA ASP A 138 30.25 12.69 19.68
C ASP A 138 31.64 12.06 19.45
N SER A 139 31.85 11.38 18.31
CA SER A 139 33.14 10.82 17.89
C SER A 139 34.12 11.85 17.31
N GLY A 140 33.70 13.12 17.17
CA GLY A 140 34.49 14.16 16.51
C GLY A 140 34.54 14.04 14.99
N ARG A 141 33.65 13.25 14.38
CA ARG A 141 33.52 13.07 12.92
C ARG A 141 32.07 13.30 12.48
N PRO A 142 31.59 14.54 12.45
CA PRO A 142 30.22 14.82 12.03
C PRO A 142 29.92 14.28 10.63
N LEU A 143 28.67 13.85 10.42
CA LEU A 143 28.19 13.44 9.10
C LEU A 143 28.37 14.55 8.06
N SER A 144 28.71 14.15 6.84
CA SER A 144 28.81 15.08 5.71
C SER A 144 27.44 15.67 5.37
N GLU A 145 27.41 16.89 4.82
CA GLU A 145 26.16 17.51 4.37
C GLU A 145 25.47 16.70 3.25
N ALA A 146 26.27 15.95 2.46
CA ALA A 146 25.75 15.01 1.48
C ALA A 146 24.95 13.88 2.15
N HIS A 147 25.50 13.27 3.21
CA HIS A 147 24.82 12.22 3.96
C HIS A 147 23.53 12.74 4.64
N LYS A 148 23.58 13.92 5.27
CA LYS A 148 22.37 14.53 5.85
C LYS A 148 21.30 14.82 4.80
N SER A 149 21.70 15.19 3.59
CA SER A 149 20.78 15.37 2.46
C SER A 149 20.15 14.04 2.04
N ASP A 150 20.90 12.94 2.05
CA ASP A 150 20.38 11.60 1.80
C ASP A 150 19.36 11.17 2.86
N HIS A 151 19.61 11.47 4.14
CA HIS A 151 18.63 11.28 5.23
C HIS A 151 17.31 12.02 4.96
N ALA A 152 17.40 13.31 4.65
CA ALA A 152 16.23 14.13 4.36
C ALA A 152 15.45 13.60 3.14
N LEU A 153 16.17 13.18 2.09
CA LEU A 153 15.57 12.60 0.89
C LEU A 153 14.85 11.30 1.21
N LEU A 154 15.46 10.41 1.99
CA LEU A 154 14.85 9.13 2.35
C LEU A 154 13.59 9.35 3.19
N LEU A 155 13.63 10.22 4.21
CA LEU A 155 12.46 10.58 5.00
C LEU A 155 11.32 11.13 4.14
N SER A 156 11.63 12.03 3.19
CA SER A 156 10.62 12.57 2.28
C SER A 156 9.97 11.49 1.42
N LYS A 157 10.75 10.51 0.93
CA LYS A 157 10.24 9.38 0.14
C LYS A 157 9.32 8.50 0.97
N VAL A 158 9.69 8.15 2.20
CA VAL A 158 8.87 7.33 3.11
C VAL A 158 7.57 8.06 3.49
N ALA A 159 7.63 9.35 3.81
CA ALA A 159 6.46 10.17 4.09
C ALA A 159 5.52 10.28 2.87
N ALA A 160 6.06 10.50 1.67
CA ALA A 160 5.28 10.55 0.43
C ALA A 160 4.59 9.22 0.14
N MET A 161 5.26 8.09 0.39
CA MET A 161 4.66 6.76 0.28
C MET A 161 3.52 6.56 1.28
N GLN A 162 3.69 6.97 2.54
CA GLN A 162 2.63 6.93 3.55
C GLN A 162 1.43 7.78 3.12
N ALA A 163 1.64 8.99 2.63
CA ALA A 163 0.58 9.88 2.14
C ALA A 163 -0.18 9.26 0.96
N ARG A 164 0.55 8.66 0.01
CA ARG A 164 -0.05 7.94 -1.13
C ARG A 164 -0.86 6.73 -0.71
N PHE A 165 -0.41 5.99 0.31
CA PHE A 165 -1.16 4.88 0.90
C PHE A 165 -2.41 5.36 1.66
N ALA A 166 -2.35 6.53 2.29
CA ALA A 166 -3.49 7.16 2.97
C ALA A 166 -4.53 7.75 1.99
N GLY A 167 -4.11 8.14 0.79
CA GLY A 167 -5.01 8.58 -0.29
C GLY A 167 -5.62 7.42 -1.08
N ASP A 168 -6.73 7.64 -1.79
CA ASP A 168 -7.39 6.62 -2.64
C ASP A 168 -6.68 6.42 -4.00
N ALA A 169 -5.38 6.70 -4.09
CA ALA A 169 -4.63 6.56 -5.33
C ALA A 169 -4.49 5.08 -5.72
N VAL A 170 -4.86 4.76 -6.96
CA VAL A 170 -4.93 3.41 -7.58
C VAL A 170 -3.54 2.86 -7.91
N GLN A 171 -2.60 2.91 -6.97
CA GLN A 171 -1.30 2.26 -7.10
C GLN A 171 -1.36 0.95 -6.30
N SER A 172 -0.77 -0.12 -6.83
CA SER A 172 -0.69 -1.38 -6.10
C SER A 172 0.05 -1.13 -4.79
N ASP A 173 -0.65 -1.26 -3.67
CA ASP A 173 -0.09 -1.27 -2.32
C ASP A 173 1.24 -2.07 -2.24
N GLU A 174 1.32 -3.19 -2.95
CA GLU A 174 2.51 -4.03 -3.14
C GLU A 174 3.76 -3.28 -3.62
N SER A 175 3.63 -2.36 -4.60
CA SER A 175 4.79 -1.60 -5.10
C SER A 175 5.29 -0.59 -4.07
N ILE A 176 4.38 -0.02 -3.27
CA ILE A 176 4.74 0.93 -2.21
C ILE A 176 5.53 0.22 -1.10
N GLY A 177 5.07 -0.96 -0.67
CA GLY A 177 5.76 -1.77 0.33
C GLY A 177 7.16 -2.19 -0.13
N PHE A 178 7.28 -2.60 -1.39
CA PHE A 178 8.57 -2.98 -1.98
C PHE A 178 9.55 -1.81 -2.04
N VAL A 179 9.11 -0.64 -2.53
CA VAL A 179 9.96 0.56 -2.61
C VAL A 179 10.43 1.02 -1.23
N ALA A 180 9.53 1.02 -0.24
CA ALA A 180 9.89 1.36 1.15
C ALA A 180 10.95 0.40 1.71
N CYS A 181 10.80 -0.91 1.48
CA CYS A 181 11.78 -1.92 1.87
C CYS A 181 13.13 -1.71 1.19
N ASN A 182 13.12 -1.47 -0.12
CA ASN A 182 14.34 -1.31 -0.91
C ASN A 182 15.12 -0.06 -0.50
N LEU A 183 14.45 1.07 -0.28
CA LEU A 183 15.11 2.31 0.17
C LEU A 183 15.85 2.15 1.50
N ILE A 184 15.26 1.42 2.44
CA ILE A 184 15.91 1.13 3.73
C ILE A 184 17.12 0.22 3.54
N ALA A 185 16.98 -0.84 2.75
CA ALA A 185 18.08 -1.76 2.49
C ALA A 185 19.25 -1.05 1.78
N GLU A 186 18.96 -0.19 0.81
CA GLU A 186 19.95 0.61 0.10
C GLU A 186 20.70 1.57 1.03
N HIS A 187 19.99 2.25 1.94
CA HIS A 187 20.61 3.13 2.92
C HIS A 187 21.57 2.38 3.85
N VAL A 188 21.12 1.30 4.49
CA VAL A 188 21.97 0.48 5.39
C VAL A 188 23.22 -0.04 4.68
N VAL A 189 23.12 -0.38 3.40
CA VAL A 189 24.27 -0.83 2.60
C VAL A 189 25.22 0.32 2.24
N ALA A 190 24.69 1.50 1.93
CA ALA A 190 25.51 2.68 1.60
C ALA A 190 26.25 3.22 2.84
N GLU A 191 25.56 3.27 3.97
CA GLU A 191 26.04 3.73 5.28
C GLU A 191 27.25 2.93 5.77
N HIS A 192 27.32 1.62 5.43
CA HIS A 192 28.40 0.71 5.82
C HIS A 192 29.82 1.23 5.47
N ARG A 193 29.97 2.15 4.52
CA ARG A 193 31.28 2.73 4.17
C ARG A 193 31.72 3.86 5.10
N GLU A 194 30.81 4.63 5.68
CA GLU A 194 31.17 5.82 6.46
C GLU A 194 31.34 5.52 7.94
N LEU A 195 30.49 4.67 8.52
CA LEU A 195 30.50 4.38 9.95
C LEU A 195 31.57 3.36 10.38
N ARG A 196 32.18 2.63 9.46
CA ARG A 196 33.19 1.60 9.76
C ARG A 196 34.51 2.16 10.33
N LEU A 197 34.61 3.47 10.44
CA LEU A 197 35.78 4.19 10.93
C LEU A 197 35.59 4.73 12.38
N LEU A 198 34.42 4.47 12.98
CA LEU A 198 34.15 4.62 14.42
C LEU A 198 34.78 3.47 15.21
#